data_AF-A0AAW6DH42-F1
#
_entry.id   AF-A0AAW6DH42-F1
#
_cell.length_a   1.000
_cell.length_b   1.000
_cell.length_c   1.000
_cell.angle_alpha   90.00
_cell.angle_beta   90.00
_cell.angle_gamma   90.00
#
_symmetry.space_group_name_H-M   'P 1'
#
loop_
_entity.id
_entity.type
_entity.pdbx_description
1 polymer ?
#
loop_
_entity_poly.entity_id
_entity_poly.type
_entity_poly.pdbx_seq_one_letter_code
_entity_poly.pdbx_strand_id
1 'polypeptide(L)'
;MLVEQNPFGTNTLSLYVYFATEEPASVSYVVSVPDSEIADFGGKVNQEETYTTEHEFQVIGLIPDMENTITFTPEAEDGTITTASCKYKMGSLAGEEEVQLKQTAGQTDVSSQISLPDSGLYVILGNDSDDVDFMYYYDENGTISGEVPLIGYRSHRLVFENDRMYYSISETKIAAVNELGMVEQVYDLGNYQLHHDYVFDDDGNLLILATDTGKQTVEDCVLKLNPSTGEVSCILDLEDLLGDYKESLGMDQEDLDWVHINTIQWMGEDSILLSSRETSTILKIQNLNTAPEIAYMIGEESFWEGTGYENLLLTKDESNGSFSSAGGQHTVTYVTDDSLLTDSIICICLTTI
;
A
#
# COMPACT_ATOMS: atom_id res chain seq x y z
N MET A 1 -14.95 6.21 -30.65
CA MET A 1 -14.74 6.25 -29.20
C MET A 1 -15.65 5.21 -28.57
N LEU A 2 -15.04 4.26 -27.87
CA LEU A 2 -15.69 3.31 -26.96
C LEU A 2 -15.52 3.86 -25.55
N VAL A 3 -16.60 3.87 -24.78
CA VAL A 3 -16.59 4.24 -23.36
C VAL A 3 -17.46 3.22 -22.66
N GLU A 4 -16.90 2.46 -21.73
CA GLU A 4 -17.60 1.41 -20.99
C GLU A 4 -17.39 1.62 -19.49
N GLN A 5 -18.45 1.52 -18.69
CA GLN A 5 -18.35 1.70 -17.25
C GLN A 5 -17.79 0.44 -16.59
N ASN A 6 -16.70 0.58 -15.82
CA ASN A 6 -16.10 -0.45 -14.97
C ASN A 6 -16.14 -1.88 -15.58
N PRO A 7 -15.61 -2.11 -16.80
CA PRO A 7 -15.75 -3.41 -17.47
C PRO A 7 -15.07 -4.56 -16.72
N PHE A 8 -14.08 -4.25 -15.87
CA PHE A 8 -13.32 -5.23 -15.09
C PHE A 8 -13.86 -5.44 -13.66
N GLY A 9 -14.82 -4.62 -13.21
CA GLY A 9 -15.40 -4.74 -11.87
C GLY A 9 -14.49 -4.27 -10.72
N THR A 10 -13.34 -3.67 -11.02
CA THR A 10 -12.31 -3.31 -10.02
C THR A 10 -12.38 -1.87 -9.55
N ASN A 11 -13.06 -0.96 -10.26
CA ASN A 11 -13.27 0.41 -9.78
C ASN A 11 -14.65 0.91 -10.23
N THR A 12 -15.61 0.96 -9.31
CA THR A 12 -17.01 1.28 -9.60
C THR A 12 -17.21 2.72 -10.09
N LEU A 13 -16.26 3.61 -9.78
CA LEU A 13 -16.23 5.02 -10.17
C LEU A 13 -15.32 5.29 -11.37
N SER A 14 -15.17 4.30 -12.26
CA SER A 14 -14.31 4.40 -13.44
C SER A 14 -15.02 4.11 -14.77
N LEU A 15 -14.46 4.67 -15.85
CA LEU A 15 -14.77 4.30 -17.22
C LEU A 15 -13.51 3.78 -17.89
N TYR A 16 -13.64 2.72 -18.68
CA TYR A 16 -12.68 2.36 -19.70
C TYR A 16 -12.95 3.18 -20.96
N VAL A 17 -11.91 3.75 -21.56
CA VAL A 17 -12.00 4.58 -22.76
C VAL A 17 -11.03 4.08 -23.82
N TYR A 18 -11.53 3.95 -25.06
CA TYR A 18 -10.71 3.70 -26.24
C TYR A 18 -11.13 4.57 -27.43
N PHE A 19 -10.19 5.25 -28.06
CA PHE A 19 -10.40 5.91 -29.35
C PHE A 19 -9.10 6.09 -30.13
N ALA A 20 -9.24 6.43 -31.41
CA ALA A 20 -8.13 6.77 -32.28
C ALA A 20 -8.23 8.21 -32.78
N THR A 21 -7.08 8.83 -33.01
CA THR A 21 -6.90 10.14 -33.63
C THR A 21 -6.30 9.97 -35.03
N GLU A 22 -6.51 10.94 -35.93
CA GLU A 22 -5.92 10.90 -37.27
C GLU A 22 -4.39 11.15 -37.24
N GLU A 23 -3.95 12.01 -36.33
CA GLU A 23 -2.54 12.38 -36.11
C GLU A 23 -2.14 12.07 -34.67
N PRO A 24 -0.87 11.74 -34.40
CA PRO A 24 -0.40 11.44 -33.04
C PRO A 24 -0.71 12.56 -32.05
N ALA A 25 -1.32 12.20 -30.92
CA ALA A 25 -1.74 13.13 -29.88
C ALA A 25 -1.37 12.66 -28.48
N SER A 26 -1.17 13.61 -27.57
CA SER A 26 -1.22 13.36 -26.14
C SER A 26 -2.63 13.65 -25.63
N VAL A 27 -3.14 12.90 -24.66
CA VAL A 27 -4.53 13.05 -24.17
C VAL A 27 -4.53 13.45 -22.71
N SER A 28 -5.40 14.41 -22.35
CA SER A 28 -5.84 14.64 -20.99
C SER A 28 -7.36 14.53 -20.89
N TYR A 29 -7.87 14.33 -19.68
CA TYR A 29 -9.30 14.37 -19.42
C TYR A 29 -9.63 15.20 -18.17
N VAL A 30 -10.86 15.68 -18.11
CA VAL A 30 -11.47 16.33 -16.95
C VAL A 30 -12.87 15.77 -16.74
N VAL A 31 -13.17 15.38 -15.50
CA VAL A 31 -14.49 15.01 -14.99
C VAL A 31 -15.03 16.19 -14.20
N SER A 32 -16.24 16.64 -14.55
CA SER A 32 -16.95 17.69 -13.84
C SER A 32 -18.40 17.31 -13.57
N VAL A 33 -18.97 17.88 -12.52
CA VAL A 33 -20.38 17.68 -12.13
C VAL A 33 -21.11 19.01 -12.04
N PRO A 34 -22.47 19.01 -12.07
CA PRO A 34 -23.25 20.23 -11.93
C PRO A 34 -23.12 20.92 -10.56
N ASP A 35 -22.68 20.19 -9.53
CA ASP A 35 -22.45 20.73 -8.20
C ASP A 35 -21.15 21.54 -8.16
N SER A 36 -21.26 22.86 -7.98
CA SER A 36 -20.11 23.78 -8.01
C SER A 36 -19.23 23.69 -6.77
N GLU A 37 -19.66 22.99 -5.72
CA GLU A 37 -18.85 22.77 -4.52
C GLU A 37 -17.87 21.60 -4.69
N ILE A 38 -18.06 20.76 -5.72
CA ILE A 38 -17.14 19.68 -6.07
C ILE A 38 -16.19 20.18 -7.15
N ALA A 39 -14.88 20.08 -6.89
CA ALA A 39 -13.86 20.48 -7.84
C ALA A 39 -13.81 19.54 -9.05
N ASP A 40 -13.40 20.07 -10.20
CA ASP A 40 -13.12 19.25 -11.38
C ASP A 40 -11.92 18.33 -11.11
N PHE A 41 -12.05 17.05 -11.47
CA PHE A 41 -10.99 16.06 -11.35
C PHE A 41 -10.42 15.70 -12.71
N GLY A 42 -9.12 15.58 -12.87
CA GLY A 42 -8.56 15.21 -14.17
C GLY A 42 -7.04 15.25 -14.23
N GLY A 43 -6.50 14.82 -15.37
CA GLY A 43 -5.07 14.75 -15.56
C GLY A 43 -4.67 14.32 -16.96
N LYS A 44 -3.36 14.27 -17.18
CA LYS A 44 -2.78 13.68 -18.40
C LYS A 44 -2.87 12.17 -18.31
N VAL A 45 -3.30 11.55 -19.39
CA VAL A 45 -3.41 10.09 -19.53
C VAL A 45 -2.02 9.47 -19.61
N ASN A 46 -1.83 8.33 -18.94
CA ASN A 46 -0.64 7.51 -19.13
C ASN A 46 -0.70 6.81 -20.49
N GLN A 47 0.35 6.93 -21.29
CA GLN A 47 0.43 6.36 -22.63
C GLN A 47 1.84 5.82 -22.85
N GLU A 48 1.97 4.74 -23.63
CA GLU A 48 3.27 4.12 -23.94
C GLU A 48 4.26 5.14 -24.53
N GLU A 49 3.78 6.04 -25.39
CA GLU A 49 4.54 7.15 -25.95
C GLU A 49 3.86 8.50 -25.67
N THR A 50 4.63 9.59 -25.74
CA THR A 50 4.09 10.93 -25.50
C THR A 50 2.96 11.30 -26.47
N TYR A 51 3.06 10.86 -27.73
CA TYR A 51 2.06 11.09 -28.78
C TYR A 51 1.78 9.77 -29.50
N THR A 52 0.53 9.31 -29.45
CA THR A 52 0.09 8.07 -30.12
C THR A 52 -1.16 8.34 -30.96
N THR A 53 -1.51 7.44 -31.88
CA THR A 53 -2.78 7.51 -32.61
C THR A 53 -3.88 6.67 -32.00
N GLU A 54 -3.52 5.74 -31.11
CA GLU A 54 -4.45 4.91 -30.35
C GLU A 54 -4.35 5.30 -28.87
N HIS A 55 -5.49 5.53 -28.24
CA HIS A 55 -5.59 5.97 -26.86
C HIS A 55 -6.50 5.00 -26.12
N GLU A 56 -5.93 4.28 -25.16
CA GLU A 56 -6.62 3.31 -24.29
C GLU A 56 -6.25 3.61 -22.85
N PHE A 57 -7.23 3.90 -22.00
CA PHE A 57 -6.97 4.28 -20.61
C PHE A 57 -8.22 4.17 -19.74
N GLN A 58 -8.00 4.24 -18.43
CA GLN A 58 -9.06 4.37 -17.44
C GLN A 58 -9.27 5.85 -17.07
N VAL A 59 -10.53 6.29 -17.08
CA VAL A 59 -11.00 7.52 -16.43
C VAL A 59 -11.44 7.15 -15.03
N ILE A 60 -10.90 7.83 -14.02
CA ILE A 60 -11.36 7.77 -12.62
C ILE A 60 -11.89 9.16 -12.21
N GLY A 61 -12.40 9.30 -10.99
CA GLY A 61 -12.97 10.57 -10.52
C GLY A 61 -14.44 10.77 -10.84
N LEU A 62 -15.18 9.72 -11.22
CA LEU A 62 -16.63 9.83 -11.39
C LEU A 62 -17.32 9.97 -10.04
N ILE A 63 -18.20 10.94 -9.91
CA ILE A 63 -18.93 11.20 -8.68
C ILE A 63 -20.23 10.37 -8.66
N PRO A 64 -20.50 9.59 -7.60
CA PRO A 64 -21.74 8.82 -7.47
C PRO A 64 -22.98 9.71 -7.40
N ASP A 65 -24.13 9.17 -7.76
CA ASP A 65 -25.44 9.85 -7.78
C ASP A 65 -25.53 11.13 -8.64
N MET A 66 -24.52 11.43 -9.44
CA MET A 66 -24.44 12.63 -10.28
C MET A 66 -24.33 12.30 -11.78
N GLU A 67 -24.69 13.27 -12.62
CA GLU A 67 -24.36 13.25 -14.05
C GLU A 67 -22.97 13.86 -14.22
N ASN A 68 -21.99 13.02 -14.52
CA ASN A 68 -20.62 13.39 -14.76
C ASN A 68 -20.46 13.81 -16.23
N THR A 69 -19.78 14.93 -16.48
CA THR A 69 -19.33 15.35 -17.81
C THR A 69 -17.85 15.08 -17.92
N ILE A 70 -17.47 14.18 -18.82
CA ILE A 70 -16.08 13.82 -19.09
C ILE A 70 -15.66 14.53 -20.36
N THR A 71 -14.65 15.39 -20.28
CA THR A 71 -14.07 16.12 -21.42
C THR A 71 -12.68 15.60 -21.70
N PHE A 72 -12.46 15.07 -22.90
CA PHE A 72 -11.17 14.64 -23.40
C PHE A 72 -10.55 15.75 -24.24
N THR A 73 -9.25 15.96 -24.08
CA THR A 73 -8.47 16.98 -24.78
C THR A 73 -7.23 16.36 -25.43
N PRO A 74 -7.34 15.87 -26.68
CA PRO A 74 -6.18 15.50 -27.48
C PRO A 74 -5.41 16.75 -27.95
N GLU A 75 -4.10 16.75 -27.71
CA GLU A 75 -3.13 17.75 -28.18
C GLU A 75 -2.13 17.08 -29.13
N ALA A 76 -2.14 17.49 -30.40
CA ALA A 76 -1.19 17.03 -31.41
C ALA A 76 0.20 17.65 -31.19
N GLU A 77 1.24 17.05 -31.80
CA GLU A 77 2.63 17.49 -31.63
C GLU A 77 2.88 18.94 -32.08
N ASP A 78 2.08 19.48 -33.01
CA ASP A 78 2.17 20.87 -33.45
C ASP A 78 1.45 21.87 -32.51
N GLY A 79 0.90 21.39 -31.40
CA GLY A 79 0.12 22.16 -30.42
C GLY A 79 -1.35 22.35 -30.80
N THR A 80 -1.85 21.68 -31.86
CA THR A 80 -3.27 21.71 -32.20
C THR A 80 -4.08 20.94 -31.15
N ILE A 81 -5.05 21.62 -30.55
CA ILE A 81 -5.92 21.05 -29.52
C ILE A 81 -7.31 20.78 -30.09
N THR A 82 -7.84 19.59 -29.80
CA THR A 82 -9.24 19.23 -30.02
C THR A 82 -9.91 18.87 -28.71
N THR A 83 -11.24 18.93 -28.66
CA THR A 83 -12.00 18.49 -27.48
C THR A 83 -13.20 17.66 -27.88
N ALA A 84 -13.50 16.65 -27.06
CA ALA A 84 -14.71 15.85 -27.16
C ALA A 84 -15.23 15.59 -25.74
N SER A 85 -16.54 15.52 -25.57
CA SER A 85 -17.11 15.20 -24.26
C SER A 85 -18.23 14.18 -24.35
N CYS A 86 -18.39 13.44 -23.26
CA CYS A 86 -19.51 12.55 -23.03
C CYS A 86 -20.09 12.79 -21.62
N LYS A 87 -21.31 12.30 -21.41
CA LYS A 87 -21.98 12.39 -20.12
C LYS A 87 -22.32 11.00 -19.62
N TYR A 88 -22.06 10.76 -18.35
CA TYR A 88 -22.34 9.49 -17.68
C TYR A 88 -23.05 9.75 -16.36
N LYS A 89 -24.26 9.20 -16.22
CA LYS A 89 -25.01 9.25 -14.98
C LYS A 89 -24.63 8.05 -14.12
N MET A 90 -23.98 8.31 -12.99
CA MET A 90 -23.58 7.27 -12.06
C MET A 90 -24.74 6.84 -11.16
N GLY A 91 -24.69 5.59 -10.72
CA GLY A 91 -25.52 5.09 -9.63
C GLY A 91 -24.96 5.57 -8.28
N SER A 92 -25.61 5.10 -7.21
CA SER A 92 -25.13 5.33 -5.85
C SER A 92 -23.82 4.59 -5.60
N LEU A 93 -23.06 5.09 -4.64
CA LEU A 93 -21.87 4.44 -4.12
C LEU A 93 -22.24 3.04 -3.58
N ALA A 94 -21.37 2.04 -3.76
CA ALA A 94 -21.64 0.70 -3.26
C ALA A 94 -21.37 0.59 -1.75
N GLY A 95 -20.33 1.28 -1.27
CA GLY A 95 -20.04 1.50 0.13
C GLY A 95 -20.80 2.67 0.74
N GLU A 96 -20.53 2.93 2.02
CA GLU A 96 -21.25 3.92 2.83
C GLU A 96 -20.43 5.19 3.13
N GLU A 97 -19.22 5.30 2.59
CA GLU A 97 -18.33 6.42 2.87
C GLU A 97 -18.82 7.75 2.28
N GLU A 98 -18.39 8.86 2.89
CA GLU A 98 -18.77 10.19 2.45
C GLU A 98 -18.12 10.52 1.09
N VAL A 99 -18.94 10.99 0.14
CA VAL A 99 -18.49 11.47 -1.18
C VAL A 99 -17.54 12.67 -1.04
N GLN A 100 -17.76 13.52 -0.03
CA GLN A 100 -16.94 14.68 0.27
C GLN A 100 -16.57 14.64 1.75
N LEU A 101 -15.28 14.47 2.03
CA LEU A 101 -14.76 14.51 3.39
C LEU A 101 -14.91 15.91 3.98
N LYS A 102 -15.24 15.94 5.27
CA LYS A 102 -15.40 17.18 6.03
C LYS A 102 -14.27 17.29 7.03
N GLN A 103 -13.64 18.47 7.08
CA GLN A 103 -12.72 18.77 8.17
C GLN A 103 -13.47 18.72 9.50
N THR A 104 -12.95 17.95 10.45
CA THR A 104 -13.53 17.88 11.79
C THR A 104 -13.32 19.21 12.51
N ALA A 105 -14.41 19.78 13.04
CA ALA A 105 -14.37 21.06 13.74
C ALA A 105 -13.39 21.04 14.93
N GLY A 106 -12.52 22.04 15.01
CA GLY A 106 -11.52 22.17 16.08
C GLY A 106 -10.17 21.51 15.79
N GLN A 107 -10.01 20.83 14.65
CA GLN A 107 -8.70 20.44 14.14
C GLN A 107 -7.99 21.67 13.53
N THR A 108 -6.69 21.77 13.74
CA THR A 108 -5.89 22.85 13.14
C THR A 108 -5.68 22.52 11.67
N ASP A 109 -6.02 23.47 10.80
CA ASP A 109 -5.64 23.37 9.41
C ASP A 109 -4.11 23.50 9.28
N VAL A 110 -3.47 22.37 8.96
CA VAL A 110 -2.02 22.28 8.75
C VAL A 110 -1.65 22.25 7.28
N SER A 111 -2.61 22.45 6.36
CA SER A 111 -2.34 22.49 4.91
C SER A 111 -1.23 23.51 4.56
N SER A 112 -1.21 24.66 5.24
CA SER A 112 -0.15 25.68 5.07
C SER A 112 1.23 25.29 5.63
N GLN A 113 1.32 24.19 6.39
CA GLN A 113 2.55 23.68 7.02
C GLN A 113 3.13 22.47 6.27
N ILE A 114 2.37 21.89 5.34
CA ILE A 114 2.74 20.71 4.58
C ILE A 114 2.73 21.09 3.10
N SER A 115 3.86 20.95 2.41
CA SER A 115 3.87 21.04 0.96
C SER A 115 3.40 19.70 0.40
N LEU A 116 2.12 19.60 0.09
CA LEU A 116 1.59 18.47 -0.70
C LEU A 116 1.87 18.71 -2.18
N PRO A 117 2.00 17.65 -3.00
CA PRO A 117 1.98 17.81 -4.45
C PRO A 117 0.69 18.49 -4.90
N ASP A 118 0.75 19.27 -5.98
CA ASP A 118 -0.40 20.02 -6.52
C ASP A 118 -1.55 19.10 -7.00
N SER A 119 -1.29 17.81 -7.15
CA SER A 119 -2.26 16.77 -7.52
C SER A 119 -1.83 15.43 -6.92
N GLY A 120 -2.76 14.69 -6.32
CA GLY A 120 -2.47 13.36 -5.77
C GLY A 120 -3.73 12.61 -5.33
N LEU A 121 -3.59 11.30 -5.16
CA LEU A 121 -4.65 10.46 -4.60
C LEU A 121 -4.24 9.94 -3.23
N TYR A 122 -5.19 10.00 -2.30
CA TYR A 122 -5.10 9.39 -0.98
C TYR A 122 -5.94 8.12 -0.97
N VAL A 123 -5.30 6.98 -0.74
CA VAL A 123 -5.99 5.69 -0.70
C VAL A 123 -6.29 5.32 0.76
N ILE A 124 -7.58 5.18 1.06
CA ILE A 124 -8.06 4.61 2.31
C ILE A 124 -8.24 3.12 2.06
N LEU A 125 -7.46 2.30 2.76
CA LEU A 125 -7.33 0.87 2.46
C LEU A 125 -8.49 0.01 3.00
N GLY A 126 -9.45 0.64 3.69
CA GLY A 126 -10.64 0.00 4.27
C GLY A 126 -10.50 -0.26 5.76
N ASN A 127 -11.63 -0.64 6.37
CA ASN A 127 -11.73 -1.15 7.74
C ASN A 127 -12.25 -2.59 7.67
N ASP A 128 -12.01 -3.38 8.71
CA ASP A 128 -12.58 -4.73 8.79
C ASP A 128 -14.10 -4.65 8.95
N SER A 129 -14.85 -5.29 8.07
CA SER A 129 -16.32 -5.35 8.14
C SER A 129 -16.87 -6.74 7.84
N ASP A 130 -18.12 -6.99 8.26
CA ASP A 130 -18.87 -8.20 7.90
C ASP A 130 -19.49 -8.10 6.49
N ASP A 131 -19.41 -6.92 5.86
CA ASP A 131 -19.95 -6.60 4.54
C ASP A 131 -18.84 -6.62 3.48
N VAL A 132 -19.14 -6.17 2.25
CA VAL A 132 -18.11 -6.03 1.21
C VAL A 132 -17.14 -4.92 1.62
N ASP A 133 -15.85 -5.24 1.71
CA ASP A 133 -14.82 -4.26 1.98
C ASP A 133 -14.40 -3.52 0.71
N PHE A 134 -13.94 -2.28 0.87
CA PHE A 134 -13.53 -1.42 -0.24
C PHE A 134 -12.24 -0.69 0.10
N MET A 135 -11.43 -0.44 -0.93
CA MET A 135 -10.51 0.69 -0.91
C MET A 135 -11.18 1.90 -1.54
N TYR A 136 -10.96 3.08 -0.96
CA TYR A 136 -11.47 4.34 -1.47
C TYR A 136 -10.33 5.27 -1.85
N TYR A 137 -10.47 5.93 -2.99
CA TYR A 137 -9.53 6.96 -3.42
C TYR A 137 -10.17 8.32 -3.18
N TYR A 138 -9.43 9.21 -2.54
CA TYR A 138 -9.81 10.61 -2.35
C TYR A 138 -8.79 11.51 -3.03
N ASP A 139 -9.26 12.55 -3.71
CA ASP A 139 -8.40 13.61 -4.23
C ASP A 139 -7.93 14.56 -3.12
N GLU A 140 -7.11 15.55 -3.47
CA GLU A 140 -6.60 16.55 -2.55
C GLU A 140 -7.67 17.46 -1.93
N ASN A 141 -8.86 17.52 -2.53
CA ASN A 141 -10.01 18.25 -2.01
C ASN A 141 -10.85 17.39 -1.05
N GLY A 142 -10.48 16.13 -0.84
CA GLY A 142 -11.24 15.18 -0.04
C GLY A 142 -12.51 14.69 -0.74
N THR A 143 -12.58 14.78 -2.07
CA THR A 143 -13.66 14.21 -2.88
C THR A 143 -13.32 12.78 -3.25
N ILE A 144 -14.28 11.86 -3.14
CA ILE A 144 -14.09 10.49 -3.58
C ILE A 144 -13.88 10.44 -5.10
N SER A 145 -12.86 9.72 -5.53
CA SER A 145 -12.45 9.59 -6.93
C SER A 145 -12.27 8.13 -7.38
N GLY A 146 -12.43 7.18 -6.46
CA GLY A 146 -12.37 5.74 -6.74
C GLY A 146 -13.00 4.92 -5.62
N GLU A 147 -13.62 3.80 -6.00
CA GLU A 147 -14.16 2.79 -5.07
C GLU A 147 -13.83 1.41 -5.65
N VAL A 148 -12.95 0.69 -4.96
CA VAL A 148 -12.39 -0.60 -5.39
C VAL A 148 -12.90 -1.69 -4.47
N PRO A 149 -13.82 -2.56 -4.92
CA PRO A 149 -14.33 -3.65 -4.11
C PRO A 149 -13.25 -4.71 -3.85
N LEU A 150 -13.26 -5.26 -2.64
CA LEU A 150 -12.43 -6.38 -2.20
C LEU A 150 -13.30 -7.63 -2.03
N ILE A 151 -12.67 -8.80 -1.96
CA ILE A 151 -13.40 -10.07 -1.76
C ILE A 151 -13.79 -10.24 -0.28
N GLY A 152 -13.05 -9.58 0.62
CA GLY A 152 -13.27 -9.53 2.06
C GLY A 152 -11.94 -9.31 2.76
N TYR A 153 -11.94 -8.75 3.96
CA TYR A 153 -10.78 -8.17 4.62
C TYR A 153 -10.24 -6.93 3.91
N ARG A 154 -9.70 -5.99 4.68
CA ARG A 154 -9.15 -4.74 4.14
C ARG A 154 -7.88 -4.99 3.33
N SER A 155 -7.55 -4.03 2.45
CA SER A 155 -6.23 -4.01 1.85
C SER A 155 -5.20 -3.52 2.88
N HIS A 156 -3.96 -3.95 2.72
CA HIS A 156 -2.87 -3.59 3.62
C HIS A 156 -1.90 -2.59 3.03
N ARG A 157 -1.73 -2.62 1.70
CA ARG A 157 -0.79 -1.75 0.99
C ARG A 157 -1.07 -1.74 -0.50
N LEU A 158 -0.58 -0.72 -1.19
CA LEU A 158 -0.39 -0.75 -2.64
C LEU A 158 1.11 -0.79 -2.93
N VAL A 159 1.57 -1.78 -3.68
CA VAL A 159 2.94 -1.82 -4.22
C VAL A 159 2.89 -1.95 -5.74
N PHE A 160 3.89 -1.39 -6.41
CA PHE A 160 3.91 -1.29 -7.87
C PHE A 160 5.18 -1.91 -8.42
N GLU A 161 5.04 -2.75 -9.45
CA GLU A 161 6.16 -3.45 -10.08
C GLU A 161 5.74 -3.84 -11.51
N ASN A 162 6.60 -3.60 -12.50
CA ASN A 162 6.34 -3.92 -13.92
C ASN A 162 4.95 -3.48 -14.43
N ASP A 163 4.61 -2.19 -14.25
CA ASP A 163 3.36 -1.54 -14.68
C ASP A 163 2.07 -2.15 -14.10
N ARG A 164 2.20 -2.86 -12.98
CA ARG A 164 1.08 -3.43 -12.24
C ARG A 164 1.02 -2.88 -10.83
N MET A 165 -0.19 -2.69 -10.34
CA MET A 165 -0.49 -2.45 -8.94
C MET A 165 -0.83 -3.78 -8.28
N TYR A 166 -0.17 -4.07 -7.16
CA TYR A 166 -0.42 -5.25 -6.34
C TYR A 166 -1.03 -4.83 -5.01
N TYR A 167 -2.10 -5.52 -4.63
CA TYR A 167 -2.76 -5.30 -3.35
C TYR A 167 -3.49 -6.55 -2.87
N SER A 168 -3.63 -6.66 -1.56
CA SER A 168 -4.37 -7.73 -0.91
C SER A 168 -5.87 -7.52 -1.12
N ILE A 169 -6.52 -8.55 -1.63
CA ILE A 169 -7.98 -8.59 -1.85
C ILE A 169 -8.70 -9.49 -0.84
N SER A 170 -7.92 -10.22 -0.03
CA SER A 170 -8.32 -10.91 1.18
C SER A 170 -7.12 -11.31 2.03
N GLU A 171 -7.37 -11.85 3.23
CA GLU A 171 -6.33 -12.47 4.08
C GLU A 171 -5.49 -13.51 3.33
N THR A 172 -6.01 -14.16 2.29
CA THR A 172 -5.30 -15.26 1.61
C THR A 172 -4.91 -14.95 0.18
N LYS A 173 -5.16 -13.73 -0.32
CA LYS A 173 -5.03 -13.42 -1.76
C LYS A 173 -4.52 -12.02 -2.04
N ILE A 174 -3.62 -11.94 -3.02
CA ILE A 174 -3.12 -10.70 -3.61
C ILE A 174 -3.49 -10.67 -5.09
N ALA A 175 -4.02 -9.55 -5.58
CA ALA A 175 -4.25 -9.31 -6.99
C ALA A 175 -3.10 -8.52 -7.61
N ALA A 176 -2.78 -8.79 -8.87
CA ALA A 176 -2.02 -7.90 -9.73
C ALA A 176 -2.95 -7.29 -10.77
N VAL A 177 -3.01 -5.97 -10.79
CA VAL A 177 -3.95 -5.19 -11.60
C VAL A 177 -3.18 -4.23 -12.49
N ASN A 178 -3.46 -4.22 -13.79
CA ASN A 178 -2.80 -3.30 -14.72
C ASN A 178 -3.44 -1.90 -14.67
N GLU A 179 -2.87 -0.96 -15.43
CA GLU A 179 -3.30 0.45 -15.47
C GLU A 179 -4.74 0.68 -15.94
N LEU A 180 -5.35 -0.30 -16.62
CA LEU A 180 -6.75 -0.25 -17.07
C LEU A 180 -7.73 -0.72 -15.98
N GLY A 181 -7.22 -1.19 -14.85
CA GLY A 181 -7.99 -1.85 -13.80
C GLY A 181 -8.25 -3.34 -14.08
N MET A 182 -7.63 -3.96 -15.09
CA MET A 182 -7.82 -5.39 -15.33
C MET A 182 -7.00 -6.21 -14.34
N VAL A 183 -7.66 -7.14 -13.63
CA VAL A 183 -6.96 -8.16 -12.83
C VAL A 183 -6.27 -9.14 -13.78
N GLU A 184 -4.95 -9.10 -13.83
CA GLU A 184 -4.15 -9.98 -14.68
C GLU A 184 -3.83 -11.30 -13.97
N GLN A 185 -3.67 -11.25 -12.64
CA GLN A 185 -3.38 -12.42 -11.83
C GLN A 185 -3.96 -12.27 -10.42
N VAL A 186 -4.41 -13.39 -9.86
CA VAL A 186 -4.70 -13.52 -8.43
C VAL A 186 -3.77 -14.59 -7.88
N TYR A 187 -3.02 -14.27 -6.84
CA TYR A 187 -2.13 -15.17 -6.14
C TYR A 187 -2.82 -15.66 -4.88
N ASP A 188 -2.92 -16.98 -4.73
CA ASP A 188 -3.42 -17.63 -3.53
C ASP A 188 -2.24 -17.97 -2.62
N LEU A 189 -2.32 -17.53 -1.36
CA LEU A 189 -1.27 -17.74 -0.37
C LEU A 189 -1.37 -19.12 0.31
N GLY A 190 -2.33 -19.97 -0.08
CA GLY A 190 -2.46 -21.33 0.42
C GLY A 190 -2.91 -21.37 1.88
N ASN A 191 -2.11 -21.97 2.74
CA ASN A 191 -2.40 -22.12 4.17
C ASN A 191 -1.88 -20.93 5.00
N TYR A 192 -1.61 -19.80 4.36
CA TYR A 192 -1.12 -18.61 5.03
C TYR A 192 -2.16 -17.50 5.01
N GLN A 193 -2.25 -16.76 6.12
CA GLN A 193 -3.05 -15.54 6.23
C GLN A 193 -2.10 -14.34 6.28
N LEU A 194 -2.15 -13.48 5.26
CA LEU A 194 -1.48 -12.20 5.20
C LEU A 194 -1.98 -11.26 6.28
N HIS A 195 -1.06 -10.50 6.88
CA HIS A 195 -1.38 -9.38 7.76
C HIS A 195 -0.43 -8.21 7.47
N HIS A 196 -0.90 -7.00 7.78
CA HIS A 196 -0.13 -5.75 7.85
C HIS A 196 0.60 -5.21 6.60
N ASP A 197 1.59 -5.91 6.04
CA ASP A 197 2.53 -5.28 5.09
C ASP A 197 3.20 -6.26 4.11
N TYR A 198 3.70 -5.74 2.99
CA TYR A 198 4.48 -6.46 1.98
C TYR A 198 5.34 -5.53 1.12
N VAL A 199 6.44 -6.05 0.58
CA VAL A 199 7.41 -5.29 -0.20
C VAL A 199 8.06 -6.16 -1.28
N PHE A 200 8.44 -5.57 -2.41
CA PHE A 200 9.23 -6.27 -3.43
C PHE A 200 10.71 -6.35 -3.04
N ASP A 201 11.35 -7.49 -3.34
CA ASP A 201 12.81 -7.62 -3.37
C ASP A 201 13.38 -7.20 -4.74
N ASP A 202 14.71 -7.09 -4.84
CA ASP A 202 15.39 -6.65 -6.07
C ASP A 202 15.20 -7.62 -7.26
N ASP A 203 14.76 -8.86 -7.00
CA ASP A 203 14.49 -9.88 -8.00
C ASP A 203 13.00 -9.89 -8.44
N GLY A 204 12.19 -8.95 -7.93
CA GLY A 204 10.77 -8.82 -8.24
C GLY A 204 9.88 -9.85 -7.54
N ASN A 205 10.37 -10.51 -6.48
CA ASN A 205 9.53 -11.34 -5.61
C ASN A 205 8.86 -10.49 -4.55
N LEU A 206 7.63 -10.84 -4.17
CA LEU A 206 6.90 -10.15 -3.12
C LEU A 206 7.17 -10.84 -1.78
N LEU A 207 7.71 -10.09 -0.82
CA LEU A 207 7.88 -10.51 0.56
C LEU A 207 6.67 -10.06 1.37
N ILE A 208 6.02 -10.99 2.07
CA ILE A 208 4.69 -10.80 2.66
C ILE A 208 4.71 -11.21 4.12
N LEU A 209 4.22 -10.35 5.01
CA LEU A 209 4.00 -10.74 6.40
C LEU A 209 2.78 -11.66 6.50
N ALA A 210 2.93 -12.80 7.17
CA ALA A 210 1.89 -13.82 7.25
C ALA A 210 1.85 -14.59 8.58
N THR A 211 0.70 -15.22 8.81
CA THR A 211 0.46 -16.28 9.78
C THR A 211 0.41 -17.63 9.06
N ASP A 212 1.11 -18.64 9.59
CA ASP A 212 0.92 -20.04 9.18
C ASP A 212 -0.28 -20.66 9.90
N THR A 213 -1.39 -20.90 9.19
CA THR A 213 -2.62 -21.45 9.77
C THR A 213 -2.49 -22.90 10.27
N GLY A 214 -1.36 -23.56 9.98
CA GLY A 214 -1.00 -24.86 10.53
C GLY A 214 -0.39 -24.81 11.93
N LYS A 215 -0.09 -23.60 12.45
CA LYS A 215 0.59 -23.38 13.74
C LYS A 215 -0.34 -22.75 14.77
N GLN A 216 0.16 -22.65 16.01
CA GLN A 216 -0.55 -22.03 17.13
C GLN A 216 -0.18 -20.56 17.34
N THR A 217 0.86 -20.07 16.68
CA THR A 217 1.26 -18.67 16.71
C THR A 217 0.77 -17.93 15.49
N VAL A 218 0.68 -16.62 15.63
CA VAL A 218 0.22 -15.73 14.57
C VAL A 218 1.21 -14.59 14.39
N GLU A 219 1.14 -13.98 13.22
CA GLU A 219 1.83 -12.74 12.89
C GLU A 219 3.35 -12.78 13.08
N ASP A 220 3.97 -13.88 12.66
CA ASP A 220 5.38 -14.20 12.94
C ASP A 220 6.16 -14.83 11.78
N CYS A 221 5.57 -14.90 10.59
CA CYS A 221 6.19 -15.44 9.39
C CYS A 221 6.38 -14.40 8.27
N VAL A 222 7.36 -14.65 7.39
CA VAL A 222 7.52 -13.93 6.11
C VAL A 222 7.48 -14.93 4.97
N LEU A 223 6.57 -14.70 4.03
CA LEU A 223 6.47 -15.45 2.78
C LEU A 223 7.25 -14.76 1.68
N LYS A 224 7.67 -15.55 0.70
CA LYS A 224 8.13 -15.12 -0.61
C LYS A 224 7.16 -15.64 -1.66
N LEU A 225 6.57 -14.73 -2.42
CA LEU A 225 5.76 -15.00 -3.60
C LEU A 225 6.56 -14.61 -4.84
N ASN A 226 6.71 -15.51 -5.81
CA ASN A 226 7.27 -15.20 -7.12
C ASN A 226 6.13 -14.87 -8.11
N PRO A 227 5.94 -13.62 -8.55
CA PRO A 227 4.83 -13.25 -9.43
C PRO A 227 4.86 -13.93 -10.80
N SER A 228 6.04 -14.30 -11.30
CA SER A 228 6.18 -14.94 -12.62
C SER A 228 5.71 -16.40 -12.64
N THR A 229 5.75 -17.09 -11.50
CA THR A 229 5.42 -18.51 -11.38
C THR A 229 4.19 -18.77 -10.50
N GLY A 230 3.84 -17.83 -9.63
CA GLY A 230 2.83 -17.99 -8.59
C GLY A 230 3.30 -18.87 -7.42
N GLU A 231 4.58 -19.23 -7.35
CA GLU A 231 5.13 -20.02 -6.24
C GLU A 231 5.14 -19.19 -4.94
N VAL A 232 4.64 -19.79 -3.85
CA VAL A 232 4.60 -19.20 -2.50
C VAL A 232 5.34 -20.13 -1.55
N SER A 233 6.26 -19.58 -0.76
CA SER A 233 7.01 -20.30 0.27
C SER A 233 7.21 -19.44 1.50
N CYS A 234 7.09 -20.02 2.71
CA CYS A 234 7.59 -19.36 3.92
C CYS A 234 9.13 -19.38 3.92
N ILE A 235 9.75 -18.20 4.02
CA ILE A 235 11.21 -18.03 4.00
C ILE A 235 11.80 -17.62 5.36
N LEU A 236 10.94 -17.15 6.26
CA LEU A 236 11.33 -16.79 7.62
C LEU A 236 10.18 -17.13 8.55
N ASP A 237 10.52 -17.81 9.63
CA ASP A 237 9.66 -18.05 10.77
C ASP A 237 10.38 -17.54 12.02
N LEU A 238 9.76 -16.61 12.74
CA LEU A 238 10.42 -16.02 13.90
C LEU A 238 10.54 -16.99 15.06
N GLU A 239 9.79 -18.09 15.12
CA GLU A 239 10.02 -19.14 16.12
C GLU A 239 11.42 -19.74 15.99
N ASP A 240 11.94 -19.86 14.77
CA ASP A 240 13.27 -20.40 14.52
C ASP A 240 14.39 -19.45 15.02
N LEU A 241 14.11 -18.14 15.09
CA LEU A 241 15.08 -17.12 15.52
C LEU A 241 14.93 -16.72 16.98
N LEU A 242 13.69 -16.61 17.47
CA LEU A 242 13.32 -16.07 18.78
C LEU A 242 12.66 -17.14 19.69
N GLY A 243 12.89 -18.42 19.42
CA GLY A 243 12.30 -19.55 20.15
C GLY A 243 12.54 -19.52 21.66
N ASP A 244 13.75 -19.17 22.13
CA ASP A 244 14.05 -19.08 23.56
C ASP A 244 13.21 -17.98 24.24
N TYR A 245 12.98 -16.86 23.54
CA TYR A 245 12.12 -15.78 24.02
C TYR A 245 10.66 -16.24 24.07
N LYS A 246 10.16 -16.87 22.99
CA LYS A 246 8.80 -17.45 22.95
C LYS A 246 8.57 -18.42 24.11
N GLU A 247 9.50 -19.35 24.34
CA GLU A 247 9.40 -20.32 25.45
C GLU A 247 9.37 -19.62 26.82
N SER A 248 10.13 -18.53 26.99
CA SER A 248 10.18 -17.77 28.25
C SER A 248 8.84 -17.16 28.66
N LEU A 249 7.93 -16.92 27.70
CA LEU A 249 6.58 -16.41 27.98
C LEU A 249 5.73 -17.42 28.76
N GLY A 250 6.02 -18.72 28.65
CA GLY A 250 5.27 -19.78 29.33
C GLY A 250 3.78 -19.82 28.94
N MET A 251 3.45 -19.33 27.75
CA MET A 251 2.10 -19.26 27.22
C MET A 251 1.82 -20.47 26.32
N ASP A 252 0.67 -21.10 26.54
CA ASP A 252 0.17 -22.22 25.76
C ASP A 252 -1.29 -21.93 25.44
N GLN A 253 -1.50 -21.21 24.34
CA GLN A 253 -2.82 -20.80 23.85
C GLN A 253 -2.84 -20.89 22.32
N GLU A 254 -4.03 -21.10 21.77
CA GLU A 254 -4.26 -20.92 20.34
C GLU A 254 -4.12 -19.43 20.00
N ASP A 255 -3.69 -19.17 18.77
CA ASP A 255 -3.45 -17.84 18.22
C ASP A 255 -2.56 -16.96 19.11
N LEU A 256 -1.44 -17.53 19.58
CA LEU A 256 -0.47 -16.81 20.39
C LEU A 256 0.23 -15.74 19.54
N ASP A 257 -0.15 -14.49 19.79
CA ASP A 257 0.46 -13.30 19.18
C ASP A 257 1.59 -12.76 20.05
N TRP A 258 2.79 -13.31 19.87
CA TRP A 258 3.93 -13.11 20.78
C TRP A 258 4.94 -12.07 20.26
N VAL A 259 4.88 -11.75 18.97
CA VAL A 259 5.80 -10.82 18.31
C VAL A 259 5.06 -9.78 17.48
N HIS A 260 3.98 -10.14 16.78
CA HIS A 260 3.15 -9.22 15.99
C HIS A 260 3.99 -8.34 15.05
N ILE A 261 4.55 -8.94 13.98
CA ILE A 261 5.28 -8.14 12.99
C ILE A 261 4.31 -7.34 12.11
N ASN A 262 4.50 -6.03 12.02
CA ASN A 262 3.53 -5.12 11.39
C ASN A 262 4.14 -4.20 10.31
N THR A 263 5.41 -4.35 10.02
CA THR A 263 6.09 -3.62 8.94
C THR A 263 7.20 -4.48 8.37
N ILE A 264 7.36 -4.44 7.05
CA ILE A 264 8.51 -5.01 6.36
C ILE A 264 9.17 -3.96 5.45
N GLN A 265 10.49 -3.88 5.49
CA GLN A 265 11.27 -3.08 4.54
C GLN A 265 12.32 -3.97 3.89
N TRP A 266 12.37 -3.98 2.56
CA TRP A 266 13.50 -4.56 1.84
C TRP A 266 14.70 -3.63 1.97
N MET A 267 15.86 -4.21 2.27
CA MET A 267 17.07 -3.45 2.56
C MET A 267 18.21 -3.74 1.59
N GLY A 268 17.92 -4.47 0.50
CA GLY A 268 18.94 -5.03 -0.38
C GLY A 268 19.71 -6.18 0.27
N GLU A 269 20.58 -6.81 -0.51
CA GLU A 269 21.58 -7.79 -0.03
C GLU A 269 20.99 -8.92 0.83
N ASP A 270 19.87 -9.51 0.40
CA ASP A 270 19.23 -10.64 1.09
C ASP A 270 18.79 -10.33 2.53
N SER A 271 18.31 -9.11 2.77
CA SER A 271 18.02 -8.61 4.10
C SER A 271 16.77 -7.72 4.19
N ILE A 272 16.11 -7.75 5.36
CA ILE A 272 14.89 -6.98 5.65
C ILE A 272 14.96 -6.31 7.02
N LEU A 273 14.20 -5.24 7.21
CA LEU A 273 13.79 -4.78 8.54
C LEU A 273 12.36 -5.23 8.82
N LEU A 274 12.13 -5.67 10.06
CA LEU A 274 10.81 -5.99 10.60
C LEU A 274 10.53 -5.10 11.81
N SER A 275 9.28 -4.67 11.97
CA SER A 275 8.80 -4.02 13.19
C SER A 275 7.93 -4.99 13.97
N SER A 276 8.26 -5.26 15.23
CA SER A 276 7.47 -6.06 16.15
C SER A 276 6.75 -5.15 17.16
N ARG A 277 5.41 -5.24 17.19
CA ARG A 277 4.57 -4.45 18.10
C ARG A 277 4.71 -4.93 19.54
N GLU A 278 4.56 -6.23 19.78
CA GLU A 278 4.51 -6.81 21.14
C GLU A 278 5.84 -6.68 21.88
N THR A 279 6.96 -6.80 21.15
CA THR A 279 8.29 -6.61 21.73
C THR A 279 8.80 -5.18 21.67
N SER A 280 8.03 -4.27 21.04
CA SER A 280 8.44 -2.89 20.76
C SER A 280 9.87 -2.79 20.18
N THR A 281 10.18 -3.71 19.27
CA THR A 281 11.54 -3.90 18.75
C THR A 281 11.53 -3.94 17.22
N ILE A 282 12.56 -3.34 16.62
CA ILE A 282 12.87 -3.45 15.19
C ILE A 282 13.96 -4.49 15.01
N LEU A 283 13.74 -5.45 14.13
CA LEU A 283 14.65 -6.55 13.85
C LEU A 283 15.26 -6.35 12.46
N LYS A 284 16.59 -6.37 12.37
CA LYS A 284 17.27 -6.53 11.08
C LYS A 284 17.55 -8.01 10.86
N ILE A 285 16.95 -8.58 9.82
CA ILE A 285 17.19 -9.96 9.41
C ILE A 285 18.04 -9.96 8.15
N GLN A 286 19.02 -10.86 8.08
CA GLN A 286 19.89 -11.06 6.92
C GLN A 286 19.95 -12.55 6.54
N ASN A 287 20.50 -12.84 5.36
CA ASN A 287 20.66 -14.19 4.82
C ASN A 287 19.32 -14.92 4.57
N LEU A 288 18.27 -14.18 4.18
CA LEU A 288 16.90 -14.68 4.05
C LEU A 288 16.78 -15.90 3.13
N ASN A 289 17.51 -15.95 2.02
CA ASN A 289 17.43 -17.05 1.05
C ASN A 289 18.35 -18.23 1.41
N THR A 290 19.06 -18.20 2.56
CA THR A 290 19.97 -19.27 2.99
C THR A 290 19.70 -19.74 4.42
N ALA A 291 20.21 -19.03 5.41
CA ALA A 291 20.02 -19.30 6.83
C ALA A 291 19.74 -17.97 7.52
N PRO A 292 18.46 -17.57 7.63
CA PRO A 292 18.08 -16.31 8.23
C PRO A 292 18.68 -16.16 9.63
N GLU A 293 19.14 -14.96 9.96
CA GLU A 293 19.62 -14.61 11.29
C GLU A 293 19.34 -13.14 11.62
N ILE A 294 19.21 -12.84 12.91
CA ILE A 294 19.07 -11.47 13.39
C ILE A 294 20.46 -10.83 13.38
N ALA A 295 20.65 -9.81 12.54
CA ALA A 295 21.89 -9.04 12.47
C ALA A 295 22.00 -8.06 13.66
N TYR A 296 20.91 -7.34 13.95
CA TYR A 296 20.80 -6.47 15.11
C TYR A 296 19.33 -6.20 15.45
N MET A 297 19.11 -5.65 16.65
CA MET A 297 17.82 -5.28 17.20
C MET A 297 17.84 -3.83 17.69
N ILE A 298 16.76 -3.09 17.47
CA ILE A 298 16.55 -1.76 18.04
C ILE A 298 15.34 -1.85 18.96
N GLY A 299 15.58 -1.86 20.27
CA GLY A 299 14.54 -2.04 21.28
C GLY A 299 15.03 -1.65 22.67
N GLU A 300 14.23 -1.95 23.69
CA GLU A 300 14.58 -1.66 25.09
C GLU A 300 15.44 -2.77 25.72
N GLU A 301 16.58 -2.39 26.28
CA GLU A 301 17.49 -3.33 26.96
C GLU A 301 16.81 -4.09 28.10
N SER A 302 15.99 -3.39 28.89
CA SER A 302 15.28 -3.99 30.02
C SER A 302 14.22 -5.00 29.61
N PHE A 303 13.72 -4.94 28.37
CA PHE A 303 12.76 -5.93 27.87
C PHE A 303 13.47 -7.24 27.55
N TRP A 304 14.64 -7.18 26.92
CA TRP A 304 15.38 -8.35 26.47
C TRP A 304 16.28 -8.95 27.57
N GLU A 305 16.38 -8.33 28.75
CA GLU A 305 17.20 -8.83 29.87
C GLU A 305 16.79 -10.26 30.31
N GLY A 306 17.73 -11.20 30.23
CA GLY A 306 17.54 -12.60 30.60
C GLY A 306 16.93 -13.47 29.49
N THR A 307 16.70 -12.92 28.29
CA THR A 307 16.12 -13.66 27.16
C THR A 307 17.15 -14.39 26.31
N GLY A 308 18.44 -14.00 26.40
CA GLY A 308 19.52 -14.52 25.57
C GLY A 308 19.80 -13.73 24.28
N TYR A 309 18.99 -12.71 23.98
CA TYR A 309 19.10 -11.88 22.76
C TYR A 309 19.75 -10.50 23.01
N GLU A 310 20.20 -10.22 24.23
CA GLU A 310 20.68 -8.89 24.65
C GLU A 310 21.88 -8.41 23.82
N ASN A 311 22.73 -9.35 23.38
CA ASN A 311 23.93 -9.04 22.60
C ASN A 311 23.62 -8.55 21.17
N LEU A 312 22.37 -8.68 20.71
CA LEU A 312 21.94 -8.20 19.39
C LEU A 312 21.43 -6.76 19.44
N LEU A 313 21.18 -6.20 20.63
CA LEU A 313 20.66 -4.84 20.78
C LEU A 313 21.71 -3.79 20.44
N LEU A 314 21.32 -2.82 19.61
CA LEU A 314 22.11 -1.63 19.39
C LEU A 314 22.11 -0.74 20.64
N THR A 315 23.26 -0.16 20.94
CA THR A 315 23.39 0.82 22.03
C THR A 315 22.88 2.18 21.56
N LYS A 316 22.02 2.83 22.35
CA LYS A 316 21.58 4.20 22.10
C LYS A 316 22.77 5.16 22.28
N ASP A 317 23.10 5.93 21.25
CA ASP A 317 24.05 7.04 21.37
C ASP A 317 23.30 8.29 21.86
N GLU A 318 23.32 8.52 23.17
CA GLU A 318 22.72 9.70 23.80
C GLU A 318 23.72 10.85 23.97
N SER A 319 24.87 10.81 23.28
CA SER A 319 25.93 11.84 23.41
C SER A 319 25.46 13.24 23.02
N ASN A 320 24.46 13.34 22.13
CA ASN A 320 23.86 14.59 21.64
C ASN A 320 22.43 14.82 22.15
N GLY A 321 21.99 14.10 23.18
CA GLY A 321 20.67 14.21 23.79
C GLY A 321 20.01 12.86 24.00
N SER A 322 19.14 12.78 25.01
CA SER A 322 18.32 11.59 25.27
C SER A 322 17.17 11.51 24.28
N PHE A 323 16.85 10.31 23.80
CA PHE A 323 15.65 10.07 23.01
C PHE A 323 14.85 8.90 23.58
N SER A 324 13.53 9.04 23.56
CA SER A 324 12.62 8.00 24.02
C SER A 324 12.63 6.82 23.06
N SER A 325 12.43 5.62 23.60
CA SER A 325 12.18 4.45 22.78
C SER A 325 10.79 4.50 22.18
N ALA A 326 10.63 3.77 21.08
CA ALA A 326 9.33 3.47 20.53
C ALA A 326 8.63 2.40 21.40
N GLY A 327 7.30 2.42 21.41
CA GLY A 327 6.47 1.41 22.06
C GLY A 327 5.28 1.09 21.17
N GLY A 328 5.03 -0.19 20.89
CA GLY A 328 3.95 -0.63 20.01
C GLY A 328 3.99 0.01 18.62
N GLN A 329 5.19 0.25 18.09
CA GLN A 329 5.39 1.03 16.88
C GLN A 329 4.87 0.34 15.62
N HIS A 330 4.51 1.16 14.63
CA HIS A 330 4.06 0.75 13.30
C HIS A 330 4.78 1.56 12.23
N THR A 331 4.70 1.09 10.99
CA THR A 331 5.18 1.78 9.79
C THR A 331 6.63 2.24 9.92
N VAL A 332 7.50 1.32 10.34
CA VAL A 332 8.95 1.53 10.32
C VAL A 332 9.41 1.82 8.90
N THR A 333 9.88 3.04 8.67
CA THR A 333 10.42 3.46 7.37
C THR A 333 11.92 3.69 7.48
N TYR A 334 12.68 3.04 6.60
CA TYR A 334 14.11 3.28 6.48
C TYR A 334 14.37 4.50 5.61
N VAL A 335 15.15 5.46 6.13
CA VAL A 335 15.52 6.67 5.39
C VAL A 335 17.04 6.84 5.44
N THR A 336 17.64 7.04 4.27
CA THR A 336 19.03 7.45 4.13
C THR A 336 19.13 8.97 4.07
N ASP A 337 20.10 9.54 4.78
CA ASP A 337 20.42 10.97 4.72
C ASP A 337 21.94 11.15 4.65
N ASP A 338 22.41 11.78 3.57
CA ASP A 338 23.85 12.01 3.30
C ASP A 338 24.54 12.87 4.37
N SER A 339 23.78 13.59 5.20
CA SER A 339 24.29 14.38 6.32
C SER A 339 24.61 13.55 7.56
N LEU A 340 24.16 12.30 7.60
CA LEU A 340 24.46 11.36 8.67
C LEU A 340 25.91 10.89 8.59
N LEU A 341 26.48 10.56 9.75
CA LEU A 341 27.78 9.90 9.80
C LEU A 341 27.67 8.53 9.12
N THR A 342 28.77 8.06 8.52
CA THR A 342 28.87 6.70 7.99
C THR A 342 28.43 5.71 9.08
N ASP A 343 27.58 4.74 8.73
CA ASP A 343 26.96 3.75 9.62
C ASP A 343 25.86 4.26 10.57
N SER A 344 25.27 5.43 10.30
CA SER A 344 24.10 5.95 11.04
C SER A 344 22.79 5.68 10.29
N ILE A 345 21.73 5.34 11.03
CA ILE A 345 20.40 5.00 10.50
C ILE A 345 19.36 5.94 11.10
N ILE A 346 18.52 6.56 10.25
CA ILE A 346 17.26 7.17 10.71
C ILE A 346 16.17 6.12 10.52
N CYS A 347 15.58 5.72 11.63
CA CYS A 347 14.36 4.93 11.64
C CYS A 347 13.22 5.83 12.10
N ILE A 348 12.28 6.13 11.21
CA ILE A 348 11.07 6.86 11.59
C ILE A 348 10.02 5.82 11.95
N CYS A 349 9.54 5.90 13.18
CA CYS A 349 8.47 5.06 13.69
C CYS A 349 7.24 5.93 13.92
N LEU A 350 6.10 5.53 13.38
CA LEU A 350 4.82 6.12 13.73
C LEU A 350 4.20 5.25 14.82
N THR A 351 3.99 5.81 16.00
CA THR A 351 3.16 5.18 17.02
C THR A 351 1.72 5.60 16.77
N THR A 352 0.85 4.66 16.40
CA THR A 352 -0.59 4.86 16.57
C THR A 352 -0.88 4.95 18.07
N ILE A 353 -1.50 6.05 18.49
CA ILE A 353 -1.95 6.29 19.89
C ILE A 353 -3.20 5.47 20.17
#